data_AF-A0A5P9Q764-F1
#
_entry.id   AF-A0A5P9Q764-F1
#
_cell.length_a   1.000
_cell.length_b   1.000
_cell.length_c   1.000
_cell.angle_alpha   90.00
_cell.angle_beta   90.00
_cell.angle_gamma   90.00
#
_symmetry.space_group_name_H-M   'P 1'
#
loop_
_entity.id
_entity.type
_entity.pdbx_description
1 polymer ?
#
loop_
_entity_poly.entity_id
_entity_poly.type
_entity_poly.pdbx_seq_one_letter_code
_entity_poly.pdbx_strand_id
1 'polypeptide(L)'
;MPDTPQPTEPTAAEDYFVTSLKALLSDRLTMTQQELANEMAERGHKFHQATIYKILNGSRRVTLSEAIDIAHICGTTIEEMVMPTSEAGRELTLAVHAARELEREAYQLSLREIEVSKRVVRAREAFENESPDSRGVVPAGILEDARAYSSRIVDF
;
A
#
# COMPACT_ATOMS: atom_id res chain seq x y z
N MET A 1 13.54 -0.14 -28.24
CA MET A 1 12.09 -0.45 -28.32
C MET A 1 11.50 -0.06 -26.99
N PRO A 2 10.40 0.71 -26.91
CA PRO A 2 9.74 0.92 -25.63
C PRO A 2 9.16 -0.42 -25.18
N ASP A 3 9.41 -0.77 -23.93
CA ASP A 3 8.87 -1.94 -23.24
C ASP A 3 7.35 -1.93 -23.38
N THR A 4 6.78 -2.96 -23.99
CA THR A 4 5.34 -3.18 -23.94
C THR A 4 5.02 -3.48 -22.48
N PRO A 5 4.18 -2.68 -21.79
CA PRO A 5 3.83 -2.99 -20.40
C PRO A 5 3.22 -4.40 -20.36
N GLN A 6 3.84 -5.28 -19.58
CA GLN A 6 3.32 -6.62 -19.37
C GLN A 6 1.89 -6.54 -18.81
N PRO A 7 1.00 -7.49 -19.16
CA PRO A 7 -0.32 -7.54 -18.53
C PRO A 7 -0.09 -7.71 -17.03
N THR A 8 -0.42 -6.67 -16.27
CA THR A 8 -0.43 -6.79 -14.81
C THR A 8 -1.41 -7.90 -14.46
N GLU A 9 -1.06 -8.75 -13.50
CA GLU A 9 -1.99 -9.75 -12.98
C GLU A 9 -3.23 -9.03 -12.39
N PRO A 10 -4.42 -9.67 -12.39
CA PRO A 10 -5.57 -9.15 -11.68
C PRO A 10 -5.20 -8.90 -10.23
N THR A 11 -5.49 -7.70 -9.73
CA THR A 11 -5.29 -7.41 -8.30
C THR A 11 -6.42 -8.05 -7.49
N ALA A 12 -6.18 -8.35 -6.21
CA ALA A 12 -7.23 -8.85 -5.32
C ALA A 12 -8.50 -7.97 -5.33
N ALA A 13 -8.35 -6.66 -5.49
CA ALA A 13 -9.46 -5.72 -5.61
C ALA A 13 -10.31 -5.93 -6.88
N GLU A 14 -9.67 -6.27 -8.01
CA GLU A 14 -10.37 -6.60 -9.26
C GLU A 14 -11.14 -7.91 -9.14
N ASP A 15 -10.57 -8.91 -8.46
CA ASP A 15 -11.24 -10.19 -8.19
C ASP A 15 -12.45 -10.02 -7.26
N TYR A 16 -12.32 -9.20 -6.20
CA TYR A 16 -13.44 -8.86 -5.33
C TYR A 16 -14.51 -8.11 -6.10
N PHE A 17 -14.14 -7.12 -6.91
CA PHE A 17 -15.10 -6.35 -7.72
C PHE A 17 -15.92 -7.26 -8.64
N VAL A 18 -15.25 -8.16 -9.37
CA VAL A 18 -15.92 -9.11 -10.28
C VAL A 18 -16.82 -10.07 -9.50
N THR A 19 -16.35 -10.58 -8.36
CA THR A 19 -17.12 -11.49 -7.51
C THR A 19 -18.38 -10.81 -6.96
N SER A 20 -18.24 -9.58 -6.47
CA SER A 20 -19.35 -8.77 -5.96
C SER A 20 -20.35 -8.45 -7.08
N LEU A 21 -19.87 -8.06 -8.27
CA LEU A 21 -20.73 -7.78 -9.41
C LEU A 21 -21.52 -9.02 -9.86
N LYS A 22 -20.89 -10.20 -9.86
CA LYS A 22 -21.59 -11.48 -10.13
C LYS A 22 -22.72 -11.72 -9.13
N ALA A 23 -22.43 -11.60 -7.83
CA ALA A 23 -23.42 -11.80 -6.78
C ALA A 23 -24.60 -10.81 -6.91
N LEU A 24 -24.32 -9.55 -7.23
CA LEU A 24 -25.34 -8.51 -7.42
C LEU A 24 -26.27 -8.81 -8.61
N LEU A 25 -25.71 -9.26 -9.73
CA LEU A 25 -26.47 -9.64 -10.94
C LEU A 25 -27.24 -10.96 -10.77
N SER A 26 -26.75 -11.89 -9.97
CA SER A 26 -27.38 -13.20 -9.76
C SER A 26 -28.46 -13.20 -8.69
N ASP A 27 -28.23 -12.51 -7.56
CA ASP A 27 -29.00 -12.76 -6.33
C ASP A 27 -29.85 -11.57 -5.87
N ARG A 28 -29.46 -10.32 -6.19
CA ARG A 28 -29.98 -9.14 -5.46
C ARG A 28 -30.79 -8.15 -6.29
N LEU A 29 -30.47 -7.96 -7.57
CA LEU A 29 -31.03 -6.82 -8.32
C LEU A 29 -32.10 -7.17 -9.35
N THR A 30 -32.38 -8.46 -9.63
CA THR A 30 -33.22 -8.84 -10.80
C THR A 30 -32.80 -8.10 -12.08
N MET A 31 -31.52 -7.71 -12.18
CA MET A 31 -30.97 -6.95 -13.28
C MET A 31 -30.05 -7.85 -14.08
N THR A 32 -30.35 -7.96 -15.37
CA THR A 32 -29.58 -8.73 -16.34
C THR A 32 -28.32 -7.96 -16.79
N GLN A 33 -27.36 -8.68 -17.37
CA GLN A 33 -26.18 -8.05 -17.98
C GLN A 33 -26.53 -7.05 -19.08
N GLN A 34 -27.64 -7.28 -19.80
CA GLN A 34 -28.10 -6.37 -20.85
C GLN A 34 -28.69 -5.08 -20.25
N GLU A 35 -29.46 -5.18 -19.17
CA GLU A 35 -30.00 -4.00 -18.47
C GLU A 35 -28.87 -3.16 -17.86
N LEU A 36 -27.89 -3.79 -17.21
CA LEU A 36 -26.71 -3.07 -16.72
C LEU A 36 -25.95 -2.37 -17.86
N ALA A 37 -25.81 -3.04 -19.01
CA ALA A 37 -25.16 -2.43 -20.17
C ALA A 37 -25.95 -1.22 -20.70
N ASN A 38 -27.29 -1.28 -20.70
CA ASN A 38 -28.14 -0.16 -21.11
C ASN A 38 -27.97 1.03 -20.15
N GLU A 39 -28.03 0.79 -18.84
CA GLU A 39 -27.83 1.81 -17.80
C GLU A 39 -26.45 2.47 -17.90
N MET A 40 -25.41 1.68 -18.19
CA MET A 40 -24.07 2.21 -18.43
C MET A 40 -24.00 3.04 -19.71
N ALA A 41 -24.70 2.61 -20.77
CA ALA A 41 -24.78 3.37 -22.02
C ALA A 41 -25.49 4.72 -21.86
N GLU A 42 -26.56 4.77 -21.06
CA GLU A 42 -27.26 6.01 -20.71
C GLU A 42 -26.37 7.01 -19.98
N ARG A 43 -25.38 6.50 -19.22
CA ARG A 43 -24.34 7.31 -18.55
C ARG A 43 -23.17 7.69 -19.46
N GLY A 44 -23.24 7.37 -20.76
CA GLY A 44 -22.26 7.76 -21.77
C GLY A 44 -21.12 6.75 -21.96
N HIS A 45 -21.16 5.59 -21.30
CA HIS A 45 -20.17 4.54 -21.52
C HIS A 45 -20.49 3.74 -22.78
N LYS A 46 -19.45 3.29 -23.51
CA LYS A 46 -19.64 2.43 -24.69
C LYS A 46 -19.84 0.96 -24.28
N PHE A 47 -20.91 0.72 -23.52
CA PHE A 47 -21.21 -0.58 -22.95
C PHE A 47 -22.25 -1.32 -23.78
N HIS A 48 -21.96 -2.61 -23.98
CA HIS A 48 -22.87 -3.60 -24.54
C HIS A 48 -22.83 -4.82 -23.61
N GLN A 49 -23.80 -5.71 -23.73
CA GLN A 49 -23.82 -6.94 -22.92
C GLN A 49 -22.50 -7.72 -23.02
N ALA A 50 -21.88 -7.78 -24.21
CA ALA A 50 -20.58 -8.41 -24.41
C ALA A 50 -19.45 -7.74 -23.60
N THR A 51 -19.53 -6.43 -23.33
CA THR A 51 -18.59 -5.71 -22.47
C THR A 51 -18.72 -6.19 -21.03
N ILE A 52 -19.96 -6.31 -20.51
CA ILE A 52 -20.22 -6.83 -19.17
C ILE A 52 -19.71 -8.27 -19.05
N TYR A 53 -20.02 -9.13 -20.02
CA TYR A 53 -19.51 -10.50 -20.05
C TYR A 53 -17.97 -10.57 -19.95
N LYS A 54 -17.27 -9.70 -20.71
CA LYS A 54 -15.80 -9.62 -20.68
C LYS A 54 -15.25 -9.10 -19.35
N ILE A 55 -15.99 -8.25 -18.65
CA ILE A 55 -15.62 -7.83 -17.29
C ILE A 55 -15.77 -9.02 -16.33
N LEU A 56 -16.92 -9.71 -16.38
CA LEU A 56 -17.21 -10.82 -15.46
C LEU A 56 -16.28 -12.03 -15.62
N ASN A 57 -15.70 -12.21 -16.81
CA ASN A 57 -14.73 -13.27 -17.06
C ASN A 57 -13.27 -12.81 -16.93
N GLY A 58 -13.02 -11.54 -16.55
CA GLY A 58 -11.69 -10.98 -16.34
C GLY A 58 -10.92 -10.63 -17.62
N SER A 59 -11.50 -10.80 -18.81
CA SER A 59 -10.83 -10.45 -20.08
C SER A 59 -10.85 -8.95 -20.40
N ARG A 60 -11.60 -8.15 -19.63
CA ARG A 60 -11.62 -6.68 -19.73
C ARG A 60 -11.58 -6.06 -18.33
N ARG A 61 -10.60 -5.20 -18.10
CA ARG A 61 -10.53 -4.33 -16.92
C ARG A 61 -11.58 -3.22 -16.97
N VAL A 62 -12.06 -2.79 -15.81
CA VAL A 62 -12.91 -1.60 -15.66
C VAL A 62 -12.06 -0.40 -15.32
N THR A 63 -12.42 0.77 -15.86
CA THR A 63 -11.84 2.03 -15.37
C THR A 63 -12.47 2.42 -14.04
N LEU A 64 -11.85 3.33 -13.29
CA LEU A 64 -12.40 3.82 -12.02
C LEU A 64 -13.79 4.44 -12.20
N SER A 65 -13.97 5.27 -13.24
CA SER A 65 -15.28 5.88 -13.54
C SER A 65 -16.33 4.82 -13.87
N GLU A 66 -15.97 3.80 -14.65
CA GLU A 66 -16.88 2.68 -14.95
C GLU A 66 -17.28 1.92 -13.67
N ALA A 67 -16.32 1.65 -12.78
CA ALA A 67 -16.57 0.93 -11.54
C ALA A 67 -17.51 1.71 -10.59
N ILE A 68 -17.33 3.03 -10.49
CA ILE A 68 -18.19 3.92 -9.69
C ILE A 68 -19.63 3.91 -10.22
N ASP A 69 -19.81 4.04 -11.54
CA ASP A 69 -21.15 4.06 -12.12
C ASP A 69 -21.85 2.70 -12.01
N ILE A 70 -21.11 1.60 -12.16
CA ILE A 70 -21.63 0.24 -11.91
C ILE A 70 -22.09 0.12 -10.46
N ALA A 71 -21.28 0.56 -9.49
CA ALA A 71 -21.65 0.51 -8.07
C ALA A 71 -22.94 1.29 -7.80
N HIS A 72 -23.06 2.50 -8.36
CA HIS A 72 -24.26 3.32 -8.24
C HIS A 72 -25.49 2.66 -8.87
N ILE A 73 -25.39 2.09 -10.08
CA ILE A 73 -26.49 1.36 -10.73
C ILE A 73 -26.92 0.17 -9.87
N CYS A 74 -25.96 -0.53 -9.28
CA CYS A 74 -26.21 -1.66 -8.40
C CYS A 74 -26.66 -1.27 -6.97
N GLY A 75 -26.79 0.03 -6.66
CA GLY A 75 -27.22 0.50 -5.34
C GLY A 75 -26.23 0.19 -4.22
N THR A 76 -24.93 0.14 -4.53
CA THR A 76 -23.84 -0.15 -3.59
C THR A 76 -22.71 0.87 -3.75
N THR A 77 -21.64 0.72 -2.99
CA THR A 77 -20.44 1.54 -3.07
C THR A 77 -19.27 0.77 -3.67
N ILE A 78 -18.30 1.48 -4.26
CA ILE A 78 -17.09 0.84 -4.78
C ILE A 78 -16.31 0.12 -3.68
N GLU A 79 -16.30 0.68 -2.45
CA GLU A 79 -15.66 0.08 -1.28
C GLU A 79 -16.27 -1.28 -0.92
N GLU A 80 -17.59 -1.40 -0.98
CA GLU A 80 -18.28 -2.68 -0.75
C GLU A 80 -18.00 -3.70 -1.84
N MET A 81 -17.78 -3.24 -3.09
CA MET A 81 -17.50 -4.14 -4.21
C MET A 81 -16.06 -4.66 -4.22
N VAL A 82 -15.08 -3.88 -3.75
CA VAL A 82 -13.65 -4.25 -3.79
C VAL A 82 -13.14 -4.87 -2.48
N MET A 83 -14.01 -5.03 -1.48
CA MET A 83 -13.69 -5.67 -0.21
C MET A 83 -14.33 -7.06 -0.12
N PRO A 84 -13.77 -7.98 0.70
CA PRO A 84 -14.44 -9.23 1.02
C PRO A 84 -15.85 -8.98 1.57
N THR A 85 -16.79 -9.86 1.23
CA THR A 85 -18.17 -9.78 1.73
C THR A 85 -18.34 -10.41 3.12
N SER A 86 -17.45 -11.33 3.51
CA SER A 86 -17.46 -11.90 4.86
C SER A 86 -16.78 -10.98 5.86
N GLU A 87 -17.36 -10.88 7.06
CA GLU A 87 -16.79 -10.11 8.18
C GLU A 87 -15.36 -10.55 8.49
N ALA A 88 -15.12 -11.85 8.61
CA ALA A 88 -13.78 -12.41 8.80
C ALA A 88 -12.81 -12.05 7.65
N GLY A 89 -13.29 -12.00 6.41
CA GLY A 89 -12.48 -11.57 5.27
C GLY A 89 -12.09 -10.09 5.38
N ARG A 90 -13.05 -9.22 5.73
CA ARG A 90 -12.81 -7.79 5.95
C ARG A 90 -11.82 -7.55 7.07
N GLU A 91 -12.02 -8.20 8.22
CA GLU A 91 -11.10 -8.12 9.35
C GLU A 91 -9.69 -8.56 8.97
N LEU A 92 -9.55 -9.68 8.26
CA LEU A 92 -8.26 -10.15 7.76
C LEU A 92 -7.60 -9.14 6.83
N THR A 93 -8.34 -8.56 5.89
CA THR A 93 -7.82 -7.51 4.99
C THR A 93 -7.32 -6.31 5.79
N LEU A 94 -8.11 -5.81 6.75
CA LEU A 94 -7.70 -4.69 7.61
C LEU A 94 -6.46 -5.02 8.45
N ALA A 95 -6.39 -6.22 9.02
CA ALA A 95 -5.25 -6.69 9.80
C ALA A 95 -3.97 -6.77 8.95
N VAL A 96 -4.07 -7.29 7.72
CA VAL A 96 -2.94 -7.34 6.77
C VAL A 96 -2.47 -5.93 6.41
N HIS A 97 -3.39 -4.98 6.21
CA HIS A 97 -3.02 -3.59 5.97
C HIS A 97 -2.31 -2.97 7.17
N ALA A 98 -2.85 -3.13 8.38
CA ALA A 98 -2.22 -2.63 9.60
C ALA A 98 -0.81 -3.22 9.82
N ALA A 99 -0.65 -4.53 9.60
CA ALA A 99 0.65 -5.20 9.70
C ALA A 99 1.69 -4.61 8.72
N ARG A 100 1.29 -4.34 7.48
CA ARG A 100 2.17 -3.71 6.47
C ARG A 100 2.58 -2.30 6.85
N GLU A 101 1.68 -1.51 7.44
CA GLU A 101 2.05 -0.16 7.92
C GLU A 101 3.07 -0.25 9.06
N LEU A 102 2.85 -1.14 10.02
CA LEU A 102 3.80 -1.37 11.13
C LEU A 102 5.17 -1.85 10.62
N GLU A 103 5.21 -2.75 9.64
CA GLU A 103 6.46 -3.19 9.01
C GLU A 103 7.20 -2.02 8.33
N ARG A 104 6.48 -1.13 7.63
CA ARG A 104 7.08 0.06 7.02
C ARG A 104 7.64 1.00 8.08
N GLU A 105 6.92 1.24 9.17
CA GLU A 105 7.39 2.08 10.27
C GLU A 105 8.64 1.50 10.92
N ALA A 106 8.64 0.19 11.20
CA ALA A 106 9.81 -0.51 11.73
C ALA A 106 11.02 -0.38 10.79
N TYR A 107 10.79 -0.50 9.47
CA TYR A 107 11.83 -0.30 8.48
C TYR A 107 12.39 1.14 8.52
N GLN A 108 11.52 2.15 8.58
CA GLN A 108 11.96 3.55 8.68
C GLN A 108 12.78 3.82 9.96
N LEU A 109 12.38 3.23 11.08
CA LEU A 109 13.13 3.33 12.33
C LEU A 109 14.51 2.70 12.21
N SER A 110 14.62 1.51 11.59
CA SER A 110 15.92 0.86 11.40
C SER A 110 16.87 1.68 10.52
N LEU A 111 16.36 2.31 9.45
CA LEU A 111 17.16 3.23 8.62
C LEU A 111 17.67 4.42 9.44
N ARG A 112 16.82 4.98 10.30
CA ARG A 112 17.19 6.09 11.17
C ARG A 112 18.26 5.69 12.19
N GLU A 113 18.14 4.51 12.78
CA GLU A 113 19.14 3.97 13.71
C GLU A 113 20.49 3.82 13.02
N ILE A 114 20.52 3.24 11.81
CA ILE A 114 21.75 3.12 11.02
C ILE A 114 22.39 4.48 10.78
N GLU A 115 21.60 5.51 10.46
CA GLU A 115 22.12 6.85 10.23
C GLU A 115 22.68 7.49 11.51
N VAL A 116 22.02 7.32 12.65
CA VAL A 116 22.53 7.77 13.95
C VAL A 116 23.85 7.07 14.26
N SER A 117 23.93 5.75 14.08
CA SER A 117 25.15 4.97 14.30
C SER A 117 26.30 5.45 13.42
N LYS A 118 26.06 5.73 12.13
CA LYS A 118 27.08 6.32 11.24
C LYS A 118 27.59 7.66 11.74
N ARG A 119 26.71 8.53 12.25
CA ARG A 119 27.08 9.83 12.81
C ARG A 119 27.94 9.68 14.07
N VAL A 120 27.59 8.74 14.94
CA VAL A 120 28.37 8.44 16.15
C VAL A 120 29.77 7.94 15.78
N VAL A 121 29.88 7.00 14.84
CA VAL A 121 31.18 6.50 14.36
C VAL A 121 32.02 7.63 13.77
N ARG A 122 31.46 8.46 12.89
CA ARG A 122 32.18 9.62 12.32
C ARG A 122 32.62 10.63 13.37
N ALA A 123 31.77 10.93 14.36
CA ALA A 123 32.12 11.84 15.45
C ALA A 123 33.26 11.28 16.30
N ARG A 124 33.26 9.97 16.55
CA ARG A 124 34.34 9.26 17.25
C ARG A 124 35.65 9.30 16.44
N GLU A 125 35.61 8.99 15.16
CA GLU A 125 36.78 9.06 14.28
C GLU A 125 37.36 10.48 14.21
N ALA A 126 36.50 11.51 14.12
CA ALA A 126 36.94 12.90 14.15
C ALA A 126 37.62 13.27 15.47
N PHE A 127 37.08 12.79 16.59
CA PHE A 127 37.65 13.00 17.92
C PHE A 127 39.00 12.28 18.10
N GLU A 128 39.12 11.03 17.65
CA GLU A 128 40.36 10.25 17.75
C GLU A 128 41.48 10.82 16.86
N ASN A 129 41.12 11.42 15.71
CA ASN A 129 42.07 12.01 14.76
C ASN A 129 42.37 13.50 15.01
N GLU A 130 41.77 14.13 16.03
CA GLU A 130 42.08 15.51 16.40
C GLU A 130 43.50 15.64 16.99
N SER A 131 44.26 16.62 16.50
CA SER A 131 45.61 16.94 16.98
C SER A 131 45.59 17.25 18.48
N PRO A 132 46.64 16.88 19.26
CA PRO A 132 46.73 17.23 20.68
C PRO A 132 46.54 18.73 20.99
N ASP A 133 46.84 19.60 20.03
CA ASP A 133 46.77 21.06 20.14
C ASP A 133 45.32 21.62 20.14
N SER A 134 44.33 20.87 19.61
CA SER A 134 42.92 21.29 19.58
C SER A 134 42.09 20.81 20.78
N ARG A 135 42.65 19.96 21.65
CA ARG A 135 41.96 19.38 22.82
C ARG A 135 41.57 20.39 23.91
N GLY A 136 42.08 21.63 23.83
CA GLY A 136 41.72 22.71 24.75
C GLY A 136 40.37 23.39 24.47
N VAL A 137 39.70 23.05 23.36
CA VAL A 137 38.45 23.71 22.92
C VAL A 137 37.19 22.91 23.30
N VAL A 138 37.32 21.63 23.66
CA VAL A 138 36.18 20.78 24.06
C VAL A 138 36.03 20.81 25.58
N PRO A 139 34.87 21.25 26.12
CA PRO A 139 34.62 21.25 27.55
C PRO A 139 34.81 19.85 28.17
N ALA A 140 35.54 19.77 29.28
CA ALA A 140 35.93 18.51 29.93
C ALA A 140 34.75 17.55 30.19
N GLY A 141 33.55 18.07 30.50
CA GLY A 141 32.36 17.26 30.73
C GLY A 141 31.89 16.48 29.49
N ILE A 142 32.06 17.02 28.28
CA ILE A 142 31.67 16.34 27.02
C ILE A 142 32.62 15.16 26.74
N LEU A 143 33.89 15.29 27.13
CA LEU A 143 34.90 14.25 26.97
C LEU A 143 34.68 13.04 27.89
N GLU A 144 34.24 13.29 29.12
CA GLU A 144 33.91 12.24 30.08
C GLU A 144 32.63 11.49 29.68
N ASP A 145 31.60 12.21 29.25
CA ASP A 145 30.33 11.61 28.82
C ASP A 145 30.50 10.73 27.57
N ALA A 146 31.29 11.18 26.58
CA ALA A 146 31.58 10.41 25.38
C ALA A 146 32.36 9.12 25.68
N ARG A 147 33.31 9.15 26.62
CA ARG A 147 34.09 7.97 27.05
C ARG A 147 33.22 6.97 27.81
N ALA A 148 32.37 7.45 28.73
CA ALA A 148 31.45 6.60 29.50
C ALA A 148 30.39 5.92 28.63
N TYR A 149 29.97 6.59 27.54
CA TYR A 149 29.07 6.01 26.55
C TYR A 149 29.77 4.95 25.69
N SER A 150 31.01 5.21 25.26
CA SER A 150 31.79 4.26 24.46
C SER A 150 32.11 2.96 25.20
N SER A 151 32.28 2.96 26.53
CA SER A 151 32.54 1.74 27.28
C SER A 151 31.32 0.84 27.45
N ARG A 152 30.10 1.37 27.30
CA ARG A 152 28.84 0.60 27.48
C ARG A 152 28.36 -0.11 26.22
N ILE A 153 28.84 0.30 25.05
CA ILE A 153 28.41 -0.27 23.76
C ILE A 153 29.25 -1.50 23.37
N VAL A 154 30.44 -1.70 23.94
CA VAL A 154 31.33 -2.83 23.61
C VAL A 154 30.95 -4.13 24.33
N ASP A 155 30.03 -4.07 25.29
CA ASP A 155 29.56 -5.22 26.09
C ASP A 155 28.26 -5.87 25.58
N PHE A 156 27.81 -5.51 24.36
CA PHE A 156 26.70 -6.15 23.64
C PHE A 156 27.19 -6.77 22.33
#